data_AF-A0A833QWI3-F1
#
_entry.id   AF-A0A833QWI3-F1
#
_cell.length_a   1.000
_cell.length_b   1.000
_cell.length_c   1.000
_cell.angle_alpha   90.00
_cell.angle_beta   90.00
_cell.angle_gamma   90.00
#
_symmetry.space_group_name_H-M   'P 1'
#
loop_
_entity.id
_entity.type
_entity.pdbx_description
1 polymer ?
#
loop_
_entity_poly.entity_id
_entity_poly.type
_entity_poly.pdbx_seq_one_letter_code
_entity_poly.pdbx_strand_id
1 'polypeptide(L)'
;MFLTIKGLDFVVSEARKHNIRLILPLCNNWEDYGGKSQYIKWGQSSGLDLTSDDEFFSNDTLKDYYKAFVEAVLTRTNTITNIEYKNDATILAWELIN
;
A
#
# COMPACT_ATOMS: atom_id res chain seq x y z
N MET A 1 -8.18 -11.48 -7.59
CA MET A 1 -7.71 -10.51 -6.58
C MET A 1 -8.53 -9.21 -6.68
N PHE A 2 -9.83 -9.23 -6.35
CA PHE A 2 -10.71 -8.04 -6.42
C PHE A 2 -11.51 -7.77 -5.14
N LEU A 3 -11.52 -8.70 -4.18
CA LEU A 3 -12.34 -8.61 -2.97
C LEU A 3 -11.66 -7.83 -1.84
N THR A 4 -10.33 -7.90 -1.73
CA THR A 4 -9.58 -7.39 -0.57
C THR A 4 -9.63 -5.87 -0.44
N ILE A 5 -9.63 -5.13 -1.55
CA ILE A 5 -9.59 -3.66 -1.50
C ILE A 5 -10.97 -3.04 -1.20
N LYS A 6 -12.07 -3.76 -1.48
CA LYS A 6 -13.41 -3.35 -1.03
C LYS A 6 -13.56 -3.40 0.49
N GLY A 7 -12.80 -4.27 1.17
CA GLY A 7 -12.74 -4.28 2.63
C GLY A 7 -12.16 -2.98 3.19
N LEU A 8 -11.10 -2.46 2.55
CA LEU A 8 -10.51 -1.18 2.95
C LEU A 8 -11.48 0.00 2.68
N ASP A 9 -12.24 -0.04 1.58
CA ASP A 9 -13.28 0.97 1.32
C ASP A 9 -14.26 1.07 2.47
N PHE A 10 -14.71 -0.09 2.96
CA PHE A 10 -15.63 -0.20 4.11
C PHE A 10 -15.02 0.39 5.38
N VAL A 11 -13.77 0.04 5.70
CA VAL A 11 -13.06 0.60 6.87
C VAL A 11 -12.99 2.12 6.80
N VAL A 12 -12.61 2.69 5.65
CA VAL A 12 -12.56 4.15 5.46
C VAL A 12 -13.97 4.77 5.60
N SER A 13 -15.00 4.15 5.03
CA SER A 13 -16.37 4.65 5.11
C SER A 13 -16.95 4.62 6.54
N GLU A 14 -16.69 3.57 7.31
CA GLU A 14 -17.16 3.47 8.69
C GLU A 14 -16.35 4.38 9.62
N ALA A 15 -15.03 4.50 9.43
CA ALA A 15 -14.23 5.48 10.16
C ALA A 15 -14.78 6.91 9.95
N ARG A 16 -15.14 7.27 8.71
CA ARG A 16 -15.81 8.55 8.40
C ARG A 16 -17.10 8.73 9.17
N LYS A 17 -17.99 7.73 9.13
CA LYS A 17 -19.30 7.74 9.80
C LYS A 17 -19.17 7.91 11.32
N HIS A 18 -18.09 7.40 11.90
CA HIS A 18 -17.80 7.45 13.33
C HIS A 18 -16.83 8.57 13.73
N ASN A 19 -16.49 9.50 12.83
CA ASN A 19 -15.54 10.60 13.07
C ASN A 19 -14.15 10.13 13.55
N ILE A 20 -13.71 8.95 13.10
CA ILE A 20 -12.38 8.40 13.36
C ILE A 20 -11.45 8.77 12.19
N ARG A 21 -10.20 9.08 12.51
CA ARG A 21 -9.15 9.39 11.53
C ARG A 21 -8.17 8.22 11.44
N LEU A 22 -7.69 7.93 10.22
CA LEU A 22 -6.84 6.77 9.95
C LEU A 22 -5.42 7.18 9.57
N ILE A 23 -4.43 6.45 10.07
CA ILE A 23 -3.07 6.41 9.52
C ILE A 23 -2.91 5.06 8.83
N LEU A 24 -2.52 5.07 7.56
CA LEU A 24 -2.46 3.85 6.75
C LEU A 24 -1.00 3.54 6.37
N PRO A 25 -0.41 2.44 6.88
CA PRO A 25 0.87 1.94 6.40
C PRO A 25 0.75 1.33 5.01
N LEU A 26 1.70 1.67 4.14
CA LEU A 26 1.72 1.28 2.73
C LEU A 26 2.61 0.05 2.47
N CYS A 27 3.48 -0.30 3.41
CA CYS A 27 4.28 -1.52 3.36
C CYS A 27 4.66 -1.95 4.79
N ASN A 28 5.21 -3.15 4.92
CA ASN A 28 5.75 -3.68 6.17
C ASN A 28 7.25 -3.98 5.99
N ASN A 29 8.07 -3.64 6.99
CA ASN A 29 9.47 -4.06 6.99
C ASN A 29 9.63 -5.57 7.25
N TRP A 30 8.66 -6.19 7.92
CA TRP A 30 8.64 -7.62 8.24
C TRP A 30 7.81 -8.43 7.24
N GLU A 31 7.90 -9.77 7.30
CA GLU A 31 7.27 -10.66 6.32
C GLU A 31 5.75 -10.78 6.47
N ASP A 32 5.17 -10.33 7.59
CA ASP A 32 3.74 -10.36 7.80
C ASP A 32 3.03 -9.55 6.69
N TYR A 33 2.03 -10.18 6.08
CA TYR A 33 1.30 -9.66 4.91
C TYR A 33 2.17 -9.46 3.64
N GLY A 34 3.39 -10.02 3.62
CA GLY A 34 4.33 -10.01 2.49
C GLY A 34 5.55 -9.12 2.76
N GLY A 35 5.33 -7.84 3.06
CA GLY A 35 6.38 -6.86 3.36
C GLY A 35 7.43 -6.66 2.26
N LYS A 36 8.57 -6.06 2.63
CA LYS A 36 9.67 -5.78 1.69
C LYS A 36 10.27 -7.04 1.06
N SER A 37 10.31 -8.16 1.79
CA SER A 37 10.85 -9.43 1.26
C SER A 37 10.00 -9.98 0.11
N GLN A 38 8.70 -9.68 0.07
CA GLN A 38 7.85 -10.02 -1.08
C GLN A 38 8.20 -9.23 -2.34
N TYR A 39 8.64 -7.98 -2.21
CA TYR A 39 9.15 -7.19 -3.34
C TYR A 39 10.44 -7.79 -3.90
N ILE A 40 11.33 -8.29 -3.05
CA ILE A 40 12.54 -9.03 -3.48
C ILE A 40 12.15 -10.26 -4.31
N LYS A 41 11.21 -11.08 -3.81
CA LYS A 41 10.74 -12.28 -4.51
C LYS A 41 10.15 -11.95 -5.88
N TRP A 42 9.40 -10.84 -6.00
CA TRP A 42 8.89 -10.38 -7.29
C TRP A 42 10.01 -9.90 -8.21
N GLY A 43 11.00 -9.16 -7.70
CA GLY A 43 12.18 -8.76 -8.45
C GLY A 43 12.97 -9.96 -9.00
N GLN A 44 13.26 -10.94 -8.15
CA GLN A 44 13.94 -12.18 -8.54
C GLN A 44 13.15 -12.96 -9.60
N SER A 45 11.83 -13.08 -9.42
CA SER A 45 10.95 -13.72 -10.41
C SER A 45 10.91 -12.99 -11.75
N SER A 46 11.25 -11.70 -11.74
CA SER A 46 11.35 -10.83 -12.93
C SER A 46 12.76 -10.84 -13.55
N GLY A 47 13.69 -11.61 -12.99
CA GLY A 47 15.06 -11.76 -13.48
C GLY A 47 16.10 -10.83 -12.85
N LEU A 48 15.76 -10.11 -11.77
CA LEU A 48 16.74 -9.33 -11.01
C LEU A 48 17.60 -10.25 -10.15
N ASP A 49 18.92 -10.04 -10.16
CA ASP A 49 19.85 -10.72 -9.26
C ASP A 49 19.94 -9.96 -7.94
N LEU A 50 19.02 -10.28 -7.03
CA LEU A 50 18.91 -9.66 -5.71
C LEU A 50 19.33 -10.66 -4.64
N THR A 51 20.13 -10.21 -3.69
CA THR A 51 20.75 -11.03 -2.64
C THR A 51 20.41 -10.55 -1.22
N SER A 52 19.81 -9.37 -1.07
CA SER A 52 19.44 -8.79 0.22
C SER A 52 18.07 -8.10 0.21
N ASP A 53 17.35 -8.19 1.32
CA ASP A 53 16.07 -7.50 1.52
C ASP A 53 16.19 -5.97 1.52
N ASP A 54 17.38 -5.44 1.86
CA ASP A 54 17.60 -4.00 1.88
C ASP A 54 17.73 -3.40 0.46
N GLU A 55 17.84 -4.25 -0.56
CA GLU A 55 17.75 -3.81 -1.96
C GLU A 55 16.37 -3.25 -2.31
N PHE A 56 15.34 -3.53 -1.50
CA PHE A 56 14.06 -2.81 -1.56
C PHE A 56 14.24 -1.28 -1.54
N PHE A 57 15.20 -0.77 -0.76
CA PHE A 57 15.41 0.67 -0.60
C PHE A 57 16.31 1.28 -1.68
N SER A 58 17.14 0.47 -2.34
CA SER A 58 18.17 0.97 -3.27
C SER A 58 17.86 0.66 -4.74
N ASN A 59 17.31 -0.51 -5.04
CA ASN A 59 17.05 -0.97 -6.40
C ASN A 59 15.93 -0.16 -7.08
N ASP A 60 16.22 0.41 -8.26
CA ASP A 60 15.28 1.29 -8.97
C ASP A 60 13.99 0.57 -9.37
N THR A 61 14.07 -0.66 -9.87
CA THR A 61 12.90 -1.44 -10.27
C THR A 61 11.99 -1.74 -9.08
N LEU A 62 12.55 -2.08 -7.92
CA LEU A 62 11.76 -2.32 -6.71
C LEU A 62 11.10 -1.06 -6.17
N LYS A 63 11.82 0.07 -6.19
CA LYS A 63 11.23 1.38 -5.84
C LYS A 63 10.07 1.73 -6.77
N ASP A 64 10.18 1.40 -8.06
CA ASP A 64 9.11 1.65 -9.02
C ASP A 64 7.89 0.76 -8.78
N TYR A 65 8.08 -0.52 -8.40
CA TYR A 65 6.98 -1.37 -7.96
C TYR A 65 6.24 -0.79 -6.75
N TYR A 66 6.99 -0.34 -5.74
CA TYR A 66 6.41 0.28 -4.57
C TYR A 66 5.64 1.57 -4.92
N LYS A 67 6.24 2.46 -5.72
CA LYS A 67 5.57 3.70 -6.18
C LYS A 67 4.30 3.41 -6.98
N ALA A 68 4.30 2.41 -7.85
CA ALA A 68 3.13 2.01 -8.62
C ALA A 68 2.00 1.51 -7.70
N PHE A 69 2.34 0.73 -6.67
CA PHE A 69 1.37 0.33 -5.65
C PHE A 69 0.82 1.53 -4.87
N VAL A 70 1.69 2.44 -4.41
CA VAL A 70 1.29 3.66 -3.70
C VAL A 70 0.35 4.52 -4.54
N GLU A 71 0.67 4.73 -5.82
CA GLU A 71 -0.20 5.46 -6.75
C GLU A 71 -1.57 4.78 -6.89
N ALA A 72 -1.60 3.45 -7.04
CA ALA A 72 -2.84 2.69 -7.15
C ALA A 72 -3.72 2.80 -5.87
N VAL A 73 -3.11 2.88 -4.69
CA VAL A 73 -3.84 3.10 -3.42
C VAL A 73 -4.36 4.54 -3.34
N LEU A 74 -3.52 5.54 -3.60
CA LEU A 74 -3.87 6.96 -3.48
C LEU A 74 -4.97 7.38 -4.47
N THR A 75 -4.92 6.85 -5.70
CA THR A 75 -5.88 7.14 -6.78
C THR A 75 -7.10 6.26 -6.76
N ARG A 76 -7.19 5.32 -5.82
CA ARG A 76 -8.39 4.50 -5.67
C ARG A 76 -9.58 5.37 -5.27
N THR A 77 -10.63 5.33 -6.09
CA THR A 77 -11.97 5.79 -5.70
C THR A 77 -12.63 4.76 -4.78
N ASN A 78 -12.91 5.17 -3.54
CA ASN A 78 -13.66 4.37 -2.58
C ASN A 78 -15.04 4.03 -3.16
N THR A 79 -15.42 2.75 -3.23
CA THR A 79 -16.69 2.33 -3.86
C THR A 79 -17.95 2.67 -3.05
N ILE A 80 -17.79 3.10 -1.79
CA ILE A 80 -18.90 3.46 -0.88
C ILE A 80 -19.05 4.98 -0.77
N THR A 81 -17.95 5.71 -0.57
CA THR A 81 -17.97 7.18 -0.43
C THR A 81 -17.85 7.90 -1.77
N ASN A 82 -17.42 7.21 -2.83
CA ASN A 82 -17.13 7.76 -4.15
C ASN A 82 -16.08 8.90 -4.14
N ILE A 83 -15.15 8.86 -3.17
CA ILE A 83 -14.04 9.82 -3.02
C ILE A 83 -12.73 9.07 -3.25
N GLU A 84 -11.81 9.65 -4.01
CA GLU A 84 -10.44 9.13 -4.11
C GLU A 84 -9.74 9.20 -2.75
N TYR A 85 -9.02 8.17 -2.36
CA TYR A 85 -8.38 8.11 -1.04
C TYR A 85 -7.47 9.31 -0.74
N LYS A 86 -6.67 9.79 -1.71
CA LYS A 86 -5.84 10.99 -1.53
C LYS A 86 -6.63 12.27 -1.21
N ASN A 87 -7.92 12.30 -1.54
CA ASN A 87 -8.83 13.42 -1.29
C ASN A 87 -9.75 13.18 -0.08
N ASP A 88 -9.71 12.00 0.54
CA ASP A 88 -10.57 11.66 1.66
C ASP A 88 -9.95 12.12 2.98
N ALA A 89 -10.51 13.19 3.55
CA ALA A 89 -10.08 13.73 4.82
C ALA A 89 -10.20 12.74 6.00
N THR A 90 -10.89 11.59 5.88
CA THR A 90 -10.85 10.54 6.90
C THR A 90 -9.45 9.96 7.08
N ILE A 91 -8.65 9.95 6.01
CA ILE A 91 -7.24 9.55 6.07
C ILE A 91 -6.44 10.76 6.57
N LEU A 92 -5.73 10.59 7.66
CA LEU A 92 -4.92 11.63 8.30
C LEU A 92 -3.51 11.68 7.73
N ALA A 93 -2.90 10.51 7.58
CA ALA A 93 -1.53 10.39 7.11
C ALA A 93 -1.30 9.03 6.44
N TRP A 94 -0.24 9.00 5.64
CA TRP A 94 0.29 7.79 5.02
C TRP A 94 1.61 7.44 5.71
N GLU A 95 1.76 6.19 6.11
CA GLU A 95 3.00 5.67 6.68
C GLU A 95 3.71 4.84 5.59
N LEU A 96 4.95 5.21 5.25
CA LEU A 96 5.65 4.61 4.11
C LEU A 96 5.92 3.12 4.34
N ILE A 97 6.36 2.78 5.54
CA ILE A 97 6.66 1.42 5.94
C ILE A 97 6.54 1.33 7.46
N ASN A 98 5.93 0.24 7.93
CA ASN A 98 5.91 -0.11 9.35
C ASN A 98 7.24 -0.67 9.83
#